data_AF-A0A0J7KD19-F1
#
_entry.id   AF-A0A0J7KD19-F1
#
_cell.length_a   1.000
_cell.length_b   1.000
_cell.length_c   1.000
_cell.angle_alpha   90.00
_cell.angle_beta   90.00
_cell.angle_gamma   90.00
#
_symmetry.space_group_name_H-M   'P 1'
#
loop_
_entity.id
_entity.type
_entity.pdbx_description
1 polymer ?
#
loop_
_entity_poly.entity_id
_entity_poly.type
_entity_poly.pdbx_seq_one_letter_code
_entity_poly.pdbx_strand_id
1 'polypeptide(L)'
;MYINSNNPDRKNTLQLELRKMLPDLVNPKLRHEFYFVHRLDYPTSGIMCIALNKKAARAASSAFENKKVQKFYLALVHGHIHKPHIIIDKPIGEQLE
;
A
#
# COMPACT_ATOMS: atom_id res chain seq x y z
N MET A 1 -11.43 -3.86 2.17
CA MET A 1 -11.66 -2.40 2.27
C MET A 1 -10.73 -1.72 1.28
N TYR A 2 -11.19 -0.70 0.54
CA TYR A 2 -10.31 0.03 -0.37
C TYR A 2 -9.38 0.96 0.41
N ILE A 3 -8.18 1.26 -0.09
CA ILE A 3 -7.29 2.21 0.58
C ILE A 3 -7.87 3.63 0.45
N ASN A 4 -8.14 4.04 -0.78
CA ASN A 4 -8.79 5.30 -1.14
C ASN A 4 -9.62 5.06 -2.43
N SER A 5 -10.38 6.04 -2.87
CA SER A 5 -11.14 5.94 -4.11
C SER A 5 -11.34 7.29 -4.78
N ASN A 6 -11.39 7.26 -6.11
CA ASN A 6 -11.87 8.38 -6.93
C ASN A 6 -13.37 8.29 -7.22
N ASN A 7 -14.02 7.17 -6.89
CA ASN A 7 -15.46 7.01 -7.02
C ASN A 7 -16.13 7.61 -5.76
N PRO A 8 -16.95 8.67 -5.89
CA PRO A 8 -17.58 9.34 -4.75
C PRO A 8 -18.61 8.45 -4.02
N ASP A 9 -19.18 7.45 -4.69
CA ASP A 9 -20.16 6.52 -4.09
C ASP A 9 -19.48 5.48 -3.19
N ARG A 10 -18.14 5.36 -3.27
CA ARG A 10 -17.38 4.38 -2.50
C ARG A 10 -17.07 4.89 -1.10
N LYS A 11 -17.95 4.54 -0.16
CA LYS A 11 -17.88 4.99 1.23
C LYS A 11 -17.05 4.11 2.18
N ASN A 12 -16.61 2.93 1.75
CA ASN A 12 -15.81 2.01 2.56
C ASN A 12 -14.33 2.04 2.15
N THR A 13 -13.60 3.06 2.64
CA THR A 13 -12.17 3.24 2.38
C THR A 13 -11.38 3.51 3.67
N LEU A 14 -10.11 3.10 3.69
CA LEU A 14 -9.16 3.44 4.75
C LEU A 14 -9.02 4.97 4.89
N GLN A 15 -9.03 5.72 3.79
CA GLN A 15 -9.05 7.19 3.83
C GLN A 15 -10.18 7.73 4.71
N LEU A 16 -11.41 7.24 4.52
CA LEU A 16 -12.57 7.72 5.27
C LEU A 16 -12.51 7.32 6.74
N GLU A 17 -12.01 6.12 7.05
CA GLU A 17 -11.80 5.70 8.44
C GLU A 17 -10.68 6.49 9.13
N LEU A 18 -9.57 6.75 8.45
CA LEU A 18 -8.49 7.61 8.95
C LEU A 18 -8.98 9.04 9.22
N ARG A 19 -9.84 9.60 8.34
CA ARG A 19 -10.46 10.91 8.56
C ARG A 19 -11.27 10.97 9.84
N LYS A 20 -12.02 9.90 10.17
CA LYS A 20 -12.80 9.81 11.41
C LYS A 20 -11.90 9.65 12.64
N MET A 21 -10.90 8.79 12.54
CA MET A 21 -10.02 8.44 13.67
C MET A 21 -8.99 9.52 14.00
N LEU A 22 -8.47 10.21 12.97
CA LEU A 22 -7.33 11.13 13.05
C LEU A 22 -7.63 12.44 12.28
N PRO A 23 -8.67 13.20 12.66
CA PRO A 23 -9.10 14.39 11.93
C PRO A 23 -8.01 15.47 11.82
N ASP A 24 -7.16 15.60 12.85
CA ASP A 24 -6.09 16.62 12.88
C ASP A 24 -4.98 16.37 11.86
N LEU A 25 -4.89 15.15 11.31
CA LEU A 25 -3.91 14.77 10.30
C LEU A 25 -4.45 14.89 8.87
N VAL A 26 -5.70 15.31 8.71
CA VAL A 26 -6.33 15.54 7.40
C VAL A 26 -5.70 16.74 6.73
N ASN A 27 -5.22 16.56 5.50
CA ASN A 27 -4.70 17.63 4.67
C ASN A 27 -5.59 17.82 3.43
N PRO A 28 -6.50 18.80 3.43
CA PRO A 28 -7.45 19.00 2.33
C PRO A 28 -6.78 19.41 1.01
N LYS A 29 -5.50 19.78 1.03
CA LYS A 29 -4.73 20.08 -0.19
C LYS A 29 -4.30 18.81 -0.94
N LEU A 30 -4.44 17.63 -0.34
CA LEU A 30 -4.13 16.34 -0.96
C LEU A 30 -5.39 15.71 -1.54
N ARG A 31 -5.26 15.06 -2.69
CA ARG A 31 -6.36 14.37 -3.38
C ARG A 31 -7.11 13.38 -2.49
N HIS A 32 -6.38 12.65 -1.64
CA HIS A 32 -6.94 11.67 -0.71
C HIS A 32 -6.62 12.02 0.75
N GLU A 33 -6.42 13.31 1.04
CA GLU A 33 -6.27 13.89 2.39
C GLU A 33 -5.07 13.46 3.22
N PHE A 34 -4.43 12.35 2.88
CA PHE A 34 -3.28 11.79 3.58
C PHE A 34 -2.16 11.46 2.58
N TYR A 35 -0.93 11.41 3.07
CA TYR A 35 0.21 10.98 2.27
C TYR A 35 0.31 9.45 2.27
N PHE A 36 -0.40 8.81 1.34
CA PHE A 36 -0.21 7.40 1.04
C PHE A 36 1.09 7.21 0.25
N VAL A 37 2.06 6.49 0.83
CA VAL A 37 3.41 6.33 0.25
C VAL A 37 3.64 4.97 -0.40
N HIS A 38 2.70 4.04 -0.21
CA HIS A 38 2.67 2.74 -0.87
C HIS A 38 1.23 2.22 -0.94
N ARG A 39 1.04 1.06 -1.58
CA ARG A 39 -0.26 0.40 -1.74
C ARG A 39 -0.19 -1.04 -1.28
N LEU A 40 -1.37 -1.53 -0.93
CA LEU A 40 -1.67 -2.92 -0.65
C LEU A 40 -2.85 -3.31 -1.57
N ASP A 41 -2.85 -4.53 -2.09
CA ASP A 41 -3.93 -4.96 -2.97
C ASP A 41 -5.25 -5.12 -2.19
N TYR A 42 -6.37 -4.95 -2.88
CA TYR A 42 -7.70 -4.95 -2.24
C TYR A 42 -8.00 -6.18 -1.35
N PRO A 43 -7.69 -7.42 -1.75
CA PRO A 43 -7.93 -8.59 -0.90
C PRO A 43 -6.82 -8.82 0.14
N THR A 44 -5.76 -8.01 0.15
CA THR A 44 -4.60 -8.23 1.00
C THR A 44 -4.74 -7.43 2.30
N SER A 45 -4.71 -8.13 3.44
CA SER A 45 -4.58 -7.52 4.76
C SER A 45 -3.13 -7.21 5.10
N GLY A 46 -2.89 -6.28 6.03
CA GLY A 46 -1.55 -6.08 6.59
C GLY A 46 -1.24 -4.63 6.94
N ILE A 47 0.05 -4.34 6.99
CA ILE A 47 0.60 -3.08 7.48
C ILE A 47 0.53 -2.01 6.39
N MET A 48 -0.05 -0.85 6.72
CA MET A 48 -0.03 0.35 5.90
C MET A 48 0.83 1.43 6.56
N CYS A 49 1.67 2.11 5.79
CA CYS A 49 2.50 3.21 6.25
C CYS A 49 1.95 4.50 5.65
N ILE A 50 1.57 5.44 6.51
CA ILE A 50 1.03 6.75 6.12
C ILE A 50 1.99 7.82 6.62
N ALA A 51 2.48 8.67 5.72
CA ALA A 51 3.35 9.75 6.13
C ALA A 51 2.54 10.91 6.72
N LEU A 52 3.02 11.50 7.81
CA LEU A 52 2.32 12.58 8.52
C LEU A 52 2.55 13.97 7.90
N ASN A 53 3.57 14.11 7.06
CA ASN A 53 3.91 15.38 6.42
C ASN A 53 4.67 15.17 5.11
N LYS A 54 4.80 16.26 4.34
CA LYS A 54 5.44 16.24 3.02
C LYS A 54 6.91 15.77 3.04
N LYS A 55 7.66 16.09 4.10
CA LYS A 55 9.07 15.68 4.24
C LYS A 55 9.17 14.16 4.44
N ALA A 56 8.37 13.62 5.35
CA ALA A 56 8.27 12.18 5.59
C ALA A 56 7.76 11.43 4.35
N ALA A 57 6.77 11.99 3.64
CA ALA A 57 6.23 11.40 2.42
C ALA A 57 7.32 11.22 1.36
N ARG A 58 8.11 12.28 1.11
CA ARG A 58 9.24 12.24 0.16
C ARG A 58 10.28 11.18 0.56
N ALA A 59 10.69 11.17 1.83
CA ALA A 59 11.68 10.21 2.32
C ALA A 59 11.19 8.76 2.20
N ALA A 60 9.93 8.49 2.59
CA ALA A 60 9.34 7.17 2.50
C ALA A 60 9.19 6.73 1.04
N SER A 61 8.60 7.56 0.16
CA SER A 61 8.48 7.26 -1.27
C SER A 61 9.83 6.92 -1.91
N SER A 62 10.87 7.70 -1.60
CA SER A 62 12.23 7.43 -2.08
C SER A 62 12.77 6.09 -1.57
N ALA A 63 12.49 5.72 -0.32
CA ALA A 63 12.90 4.41 0.21
C ALA A 63 12.18 3.24 -0.47
N PHE A 64 10.88 3.38 -0.80
CA PHE A 64 10.13 2.38 -1.56
C PHE A 64 10.67 2.24 -2.99
N GLU A 65 10.89 3.36 -3.67
CA GLU A 65 11.41 3.42 -5.05
C GLU A 65 12.80 2.78 -5.16
N ASN A 66 13.70 3.11 -4.23
CA ASN A 66 15.07 2.57 -4.20
C ASN A 66 15.17 1.16 -3.57
N LYS A 67 14.03 0.45 -3.39
CA LYS A 67 13.97 -0.91 -2.81
C LYS A 67 14.68 -1.04 -1.45
N LYS A 68 14.73 0.02 -0.64
CA LYS A 68 15.33 0.01 0.71
C LYS A 68 14.37 -0.48 1.79
N VAL A 69 13.06 -0.52 1.49
CA VAL A 69 12.03 -1.02 2.40
C VAL A 69 11.95 -2.55 2.29
N GLN A 70 12.05 -3.24 3.43
CA GLN A 70 11.78 -4.67 3.52
C GLN A 70 10.30 -4.91 3.82
N LYS A 71 9.67 -5.83 3.09
CA LYS A 71 8.25 -6.19 3.27
C LYS A 71 8.14 -7.70 3.37
N PHE A 72 7.42 -8.18 4.36
CA PHE A 72 7.16 -9.61 4.58
C PHE A 72 5.66 -9.83 4.60
N TYR A 73 5.23 -10.91 3.95
CA TYR A 73 3.82 -11.29 3.86
C TYR A 73 3.66 -12.74 4.25
N LEU A 74 2.58 -13.03 4.97
CA LEU A 74 2.13 -14.39 5.19
C LEU A 74 1.05 -14.71 4.16
N ALA A 75 1.13 -15.91 3.60
CA ALA A 75 0.14 -16.41 2.65
C ALA A 75 -0.07 -17.91 2.87
N LEU A 76 -1.30 -18.36 2.66
CA LEU A 76 -1.60 -19.77 2.45
C LEU A 76 -1.61 -20.02 0.95
N VAL A 77 -0.90 -21.07 0.53
CA VAL A 77 -0.73 -21.43 -0.89
C VAL A 77 -1.32 -22.81 -1.16
N HIS A 78 -1.72 -23.05 -2.40
CA HIS A 78 -2.19 -24.36 -2.84
C HIS A 78 -1.01 -25.32 -3.09
N GLY A 79 -1.13 -26.56 -2.62
CA GLY A 79 -0.14 -27.62 -2.79
C GLY A 79 0.93 -27.67 -1.69
N HIS A 80 1.85 -28.64 -1.81
CA HIS A 80 2.91 -28.87 -0.82
C HIS A 80 4.27 -28.44 -1.36
N ILE A 81 4.86 -27.42 -0.74
CA ILE A 81 6.20 -26.93 -1.07
C ILE A 81 7.22 -27.73 -0.27
N HIS A 82 8.08 -28.49 -0.97
CA HIS A 82 9.08 -29.36 -0.34
C HIS A 82 10.41 -28.66 -0.07
N LYS A 83 10.66 -27.51 -0.71
CA LYS A 83 11.88 -26.72 -0.49
C LYS A 83 11.64 -25.73 0.65
N PRO A 84 12.58 -25.59 1.60
CA PRO A 84 12.43 -24.65 2.72
C PRO A 84 12.46 -23.18 2.27
N HIS A 85 13.07 -22.90 1.12
CA HIS A 85 13.16 -21.57 0.54
C HIS A 85 13.14 -21.64 -1.00
N ILE A 86 12.43 -20.70 -1.63
CA ILE A 86 12.33 -20.57 -3.09
C ILE A 86 12.46 -19.09 -3.44
N ILE A 87 13.28 -18.78 -4.44
CA ILE A 87 13.37 -17.44 -5.04
C ILE A 87 12.63 -17.48 -6.38
N ILE A 88 11.66 -16.58 -6.53
CA ILE A 88 10.92 -16.39 -7.79
C ILE A 88 11.37 -15.05 -8.37
N ASP A 89 12.27 -15.10 -9.36
CA ASP A 89 12.77 -13.94 -10.09
C ASP A 89 12.31 -14.01 -11.54
N LYS A 90 11.09 -13.52 -11.79
CA LYS A 90 10.45 -13.49 -13.11
C LYS A 90 9.80 -12.12 -13.32
N PRO A 91 9.92 -11.53 -14.53
CA PRO A 91 9.22 -10.30 -14.85
C PRO A 91 7.70 -10.53 -14.83
N ILE A 92 6.95 -9.48 -14.49
CA ILE A 92 5.48 -9.45 -14.54
C ILE A 92 5.08 -8.32 -15.48
N GLY A 93 4.30 -8.63 -16.51
CA GLY A 93 3.83 -7.66 -17.50
C GLY A 93 3.27 -8.38 -18.74
N GLU A 94 2.58 -7.63 -19.60
CA GLU A 94 2.24 -8.12 -20.93
C GLU A 94 3.51 -8.26 -21.77
N GLN A 95 3.59 -9.34 -22.55
CA GLN A 95 4.65 -9.52 -23.51
C GLN A 95 4.36 -8.56 -24.67
N LEU A 96 5.09 -7.45 -24.72
CA LEU A 96 5.05 -6.56 -25.88
C LEU A 96 5.71 -7.30 -27.05
N GLU A 97 4.98 -7.47 -28.15
CA GLU A 97 5.52 -7.94 -29.44
C GLU A 97 6.48 -6.90 -30.05
#